data_AF-A0A7S4NJU0-F1
#
_entry.id   AF-A0A7S4NJU0-F1
#
_cell.length_a   1.000
_cell.length_b   1.000
_cell.length_c   1.000
_cell.angle_alpha   90.00
_cell.angle_beta   90.00
_cell.angle_gamma   90.00
#
_symmetry.space_group_name_H-M   'P 1'
#
loop_
_entity.id
_entity.type
_entity.pdbx_description
1 polymer ?
#
loop_
_entity_poly.entity_id
_entity_poly.type
_entity_poly.pdbx_seq_one_letter_code
_entity_poly.pdbx_strand_id
1 'polypeptide(L)'
;NKPTIFSLSFLFSCSLLFLCFVALFFFLLLILFLFCCFFLFLLSPFLPVFSFCVRFFFSLLSSLVIKMAEEVLRGYYEAMNEHKIDNILPFLDEGVMVTFPEKERNWSGHDNVRVKFGGMFERMPSFTGSYVITSTEVSDDIT
;
A
#
# COMPACT_ATOMS: atom_id res chain seq x y z
N ASN A 1 -38.02 36.76 49.99
CA ASN A 1 -36.56 36.74 49.73
C ASN A 1 -35.80 36.58 51.02
N LYS A 2 -35.44 35.34 51.40
CA LYS A 2 -34.50 35.08 52.50
C LYS A 2 -33.09 34.98 51.89
N PRO A 3 -32.10 35.74 52.38
CA PRO A 3 -30.72 35.60 51.91
C PRO A 3 -30.14 34.28 52.41
N THR A 4 -29.68 33.44 51.49
CA THR A 4 -28.90 32.23 51.76
C THR A 4 -27.52 32.63 52.28
N ILE A 5 -27.31 32.51 53.58
CA ILE A 5 -25.99 32.63 54.20
C ILE A 5 -25.25 31.31 53.90
N PHE A 6 -24.44 31.30 52.83
CA PHE A 6 -23.50 30.21 52.60
C PHE A 6 -22.38 30.30 53.65
N SER A 7 -22.24 29.26 54.49
CA SER A 7 -21.19 29.17 55.50
C SER A 7 -19.81 29.11 54.84
N LEU A 8 -18.87 29.97 55.24
CA LEU A 8 -17.49 30.00 54.73
C LEU A 8 -16.79 28.63 54.80
N SER A 9 -17.14 27.81 55.79
CA SER A 9 -16.66 26.42 55.94
C SER A 9 -17.11 25.49 54.82
N PHE A 10 -18.26 25.73 54.18
CA PHE A 10 -18.73 24.96 53.03
C PHE A 10 -17.92 25.30 51.76
N LEU A 11 -17.64 26.59 51.53
CA LEU A 11 -16.80 27.04 50.41
C LEU A 11 -15.35 26.56 50.54
N PHE A 12 -14.81 26.52 51.77
CA PHE A 12 -13.47 25.98 52.04
C PHE A 12 -13.41 24.46 51.79
N SER A 13 -14.41 23.70 52.24
CA SER A 13 -14.51 22.25 51.98
C SER A 13 -14.68 21.94 50.49
N CYS A 14 -15.50 22.70 49.75
CA CYS A 14 -15.64 22.52 48.30
C CYS A 14 -14.33 22.82 47.55
N SER A 15 -13.57 23.84 47.98
CA SER A 15 -12.28 24.18 47.37
C SER A 15 -11.24 23.09 47.63
N LEU A 16 -11.22 22.53 48.84
CA LEU A 16 -10.31 21.44 49.20
C LEU A 16 -10.64 20.14 48.43
N LEU A 17 -11.93 19.82 48.30
CA LEU A 17 -12.39 18.67 47.49
C LEU A 17 -12.04 18.84 46.01
N PHE A 18 -12.21 20.05 45.47
CA PHE A 18 -11.81 20.35 44.09
C PHE A 18 -10.31 20.21 43.89
N LEU A 19 -9.49 20.75 44.81
CA LEU A 19 -8.03 20.58 44.80
C LEU A 19 -7.61 19.10 44.87
N CYS A 20 -8.25 18.30 45.74
CA CYS A 20 -8.01 16.86 45.82
C CYS A 20 -8.38 16.13 44.53
N PHE A 21 -9.50 16.48 43.89
CA PHE A 21 -9.92 15.88 42.63
C PHE A 21 -8.95 16.21 41.49
N VAL A 22 -8.53 17.47 41.39
CA VAL A 22 -7.54 17.91 40.40
C VAL A 22 -6.20 17.21 40.64
N ALA A 23 -5.75 17.09 41.88
CA ALA A 23 -4.52 16.37 42.22
C ALA A 23 -4.59 14.87 41.86
N LEU A 24 -5.72 14.21 42.15
CA LEU A 24 -5.94 12.81 41.80
C LEU A 24 -5.94 12.60 40.28
N PHE A 25 -6.55 13.51 39.53
CA PHE A 25 -6.56 13.47 38.07
C PHE A 25 -5.14 13.57 37.48
N PHE A 26 -4.33 14.53 37.94
CA PHE A 26 -2.94 14.64 37.50
C PHE A 26 -2.09 13.42 37.89
N PHE A 27 -2.34 12.84 39.07
CA PHE A 27 -1.68 11.63 39.50
C PHE A 27 -2.00 10.42 38.60
N LEU A 28 -3.26 10.25 38.20
CA LEU A 28 -3.67 9.21 37.25
C LEU A 28 -3.05 9.41 35.86
N LEU A 29 -3.00 10.65 35.37
CA LEU A 29 -2.32 10.98 34.12
C LEU A 29 -0.82 10.64 34.17
N LEU A 30 -0.16 10.93 35.29
CA LEU A 30 1.24 10.58 35.49
C LEU A 30 1.46 9.06 35.47
N ILE A 31 0.60 8.28 36.13
CA ILE A 31 0.69 6.81 36.11
C ILE A 31 0.53 6.29 34.68
N LEU A 32 -0.46 6.78 33.93
CA LEU A 32 -0.69 6.37 32.55
C LEU A 32 0.51 6.70 31.66
N PHE A 33 1.09 7.90 31.83
CA PHE A 33 2.30 8.32 31.11
C PHE A 33 3.48 7.39 31.42
N LEU A 34 3.74 7.10 32.69
CA LEU A 34 4.84 6.21 33.10
C LEU A 34 4.63 4.79 32.58
N PHE A 35 3.39 4.29 32.56
CA PHE A 35 3.05 3.00 31.97
C PHE A 35 3.35 2.99 30.47
N CYS A 36 2.90 3.99 29.71
CA CYS A 36 3.23 4.11 28.28
C CYS A 36 4.74 4.18 28.03
N CYS A 37 5.49 4.97 28.82
CA CYS A 37 6.95 5.05 28.71
C CYS A 37 7.62 3.69 29.00
N PHE A 38 7.15 2.95 29.99
CA PHE A 38 7.67 1.62 30.32
C PHE A 38 7.43 0.62 29.19
N PHE A 39 6.24 0.61 28.57
CA PHE A 39 5.94 -0.24 27.41
C PHE A 39 6.77 0.15 26.19
N LEU A 40 6.92 1.44 25.91
CA LEU A 40 7.77 1.93 24.83
C LEU A 40 9.25 1.56 25.05
N PHE A 41 9.73 1.64 26.28
CA PHE A 41 11.09 1.22 26.64
C PHE A 41 11.29 -0.29 26.49
N LEU A 42 10.30 -1.11 26.92
CA LEU A 42 10.34 -2.56 26.73
C LEU A 42 10.28 -2.98 25.27
N LEU A 43 9.56 -2.23 24.43
CA LEU A 43 9.43 -2.49 22.99
C LEU A 43 10.58 -1.87 22.18
N SER A 44 11.29 -0.87 22.71
CA SER A 44 12.43 -0.19 22.09
C SER A 44 13.50 -1.13 21.51
N PRO A 45 13.97 -2.18 22.20
CA PRO A 45 14.96 -3.09 21.63
C PRO A 45 14.41 -3.96 20.49
N PHE A 46 13.09 -4.12 20.39
CA PHE A 46 12.43 -4.91 19.35
C PHE A 46 12.05 -4.08 18.12
N LEU A 47 11.92 -2.76 18.24
CA LEU A 47 11.64 -1.86 17.12
C LEU A 47 12.62 -1.98 15.93
N PRO A 48 13.96 -2.02 16.12
CA PRO A 48 14.88 -2.16 14.99
C PRO A 48 14.78 -3.53 14.32
N VAL A 49 14.54 -4.60 15.10
CA VAL A 49 14.35 -5.96 14.59
C VAL A 49 13.05 -6.04 13.79
N PHE A 50 11.96 -5.48 14.32
CA PHE A 50 10.68 -5.39 13.62
C PHE A 50 10.80 -4.60 12.31
N SER A 51 11.45 -3.42 12.35
CA SER A 51 11.69 -2.61 11.16
C SER A 51 12.51 -3.37 10.10
N PHE A 52 13.55 -4.07 10.53
CA PHE A 52 14.36 -4.90 9.64
C PHE A 52 13.54 -6.02 9.01
N CYS A 53 12.76 -6.77 9.81
CA CYS A 53 11.89 -7.83 9.33
C CYS A 53 10.87 -7.33 8.30
N VAL A 54 10.26 -6.17 8.56
CA VAL A 54 9.29 -5.55 7.63
C VAL A 54 9.98 -5.17 6.32
N ARG A 55 11.14 -4.50 6.37
CA ARG A 55 11.91 -4.15 5.15
C ARG A 55 12.34 -5.39 4.36
N PHE A 56 12.82 -6.41 5.06
CA PHE A 56 13.24 -7.66 4.45
C PHE A 56 12.06 -8.39 3.80
N PHE A 57 10.91 -8.44 4.47
CA PHE A 57 9.69 -9.02 3.92
C PHE A 57 9.23 -8.30 2.65
N PHE A 58 9.18 -6.96 2.67
CA PHE A 58 8.84 -6.18 1.47
C PHE A 58 9.84 -6.39 0.34
N SER A 59 11.14 -6.49 0.65
CA SER A 59 12.18 -6.80 -0.36
C SER A 59 12.01 -8.20 -0.96
N LEU A 60 11.62 -9.18 -0.15
CA LEU A 60 11.36 -10.54 -0.63
C LEU A 60 10.10 -10.57 -1.50
N LEU A 61 9.04 -9.89 -1.06
CA LEU A 61 7.78 -9.80 -1.78
C LEU A 61 7.96 -9.10 -3.14
N SER A 62 8.68 -7.98 -3.18
CA SER A 62 8.96 -7.28 -4.44
C SER A 62 9.78 -8.15 -5.39
N SER A 63 10.81 -8.85 -4.90
CA SER A 63 11.59 -9.78 -5.71
C SER A 63 10.74 -10.92 -6.28
N LEU A 64 9.80 -11.46 -5.50
CA LEU A 64 8.90 -12.51 -5.95
C LEU A 64 7.95 -12.01 -7.06
N VAL A 65 7.34 -10.84 -6.87
CA VAL A 65 6.43 -10.23 -7.86
C VAL A 65 7.16 -9.95 -9.17
N ILE A 66 8.39 -9.42 -9.11
CA ILE A 66 9.20 -9.16 -10.32
C ILE A 66 9.47 -10.45 -11.09
N LYS A 67 9.85 -11.53 -10.40
CA LYS A 67 10.08 -12.83 -11.05
C LYS A 67 8.83 -13.38 -11.72
N MET A 68 7.67 -13.28 -11.05
CA MET A 68 6.40 -13.73 -11.64
C MET A 68 6.04 -12.90 -12.89
N ALA A 69 6.21 -11.58 -12.82
CA ALA A 69 5.97 -10.70 -13.97
C ALA A 69 6.91 -11.01 -15.14
N GLU A 70 8.18 -11.31 -14.86
CA GLU A 70 9.15 -11.75 -15.85
C GLU A 70 8.73 -13.05 -16.54
N GLU A 71 8.26 -14.04 -15.80
CA GLU A 71 7.80 -15.31 -16.36
C GLU A 71 6.57 -15.13 -17.27
N VAL A 72 5.61 -14.29 -16.86
CA VAL A 72 4.43 -13.96 -17.68
C VAL A 72 4.86 -13.24 -18.96
N LEU A 73 5.74 -12.25 -18.86
CA LEU A 73 6.25 -11.52 -20.04
C LEU A 73 7.02 -12.46 -20.97
N ARG A 74 7.87 -13.34 -20.43
CA ARG A 74 8.59 -14.33 -21.22
C ARG A 74 7.65 -15.21 -22.02
N GLY A 75 6.69 -15.84 -21.35
CA GLY A 75 5.70 -16.71 -22.00
C GLY A 75 4.85 -15.96 -23.04
N TYR A 76 4.44 -14.73 -22.72
CA TYR A 76 3.71 -13.87 -23.66
C TYR A 76 4.51 -13.59 -24.93
N TYR A 77 5.78 -13.18 -24.83
CA TYR A 77 6.61 -12.88 -25.99
C TYR A 77 7.01 -14.13 -26.78
N GLU A 78 7.23 -15.26 -26.12
CA GLU A 78 7.41 -16.55 -26.78
C GLU A 78 6.17 -16.92 -27.61
N ALA A 79 4.97 -16.85 -27.02
CA ALA A 79 3.71 -17.10 -27.73
C ALA A 79 3.46 -16.11 -28.88
N MET A 80 3.81 -14.82 -28.68
CA MET A 80 3.76 -13.81 -29.74
C MET A 80 4.69 -14.15 -30.89
N ASN A 81 5.88 -14.67 -30.62
CA ASN A 81 6.86 -15.05 -31.66
C ASN A 81 6.48 -16.34 -32.41
N GLU A 82 5.62 -17.18 -31.83
CA GLU A 82 5.03 -18.32 -32.53
C GLU A 82 3.89 -17.94 -33.49
N HIS A 83 3.41 -16.69 -33.46
CA HIS A 83 2.25 -16.18 -34.22
C HIS A 83 0.96 -17.01 -34.01
N LYS A 84 0.84 -17.70 -32.87
CA LYS A 84 -0.34 -18.51 -32.50
C LYS A 84 -1.18 -17.78 -31.47
N ILE A 85 -2.26 -17.17 -31.94
CA ILE A 85 -3.15 -16.34 -31.11
C ILE A 85 -3.67 -17.09 -29.88
N ASP A 86 -4.06 -18.35 -30.03
CA ASP A 86 -4.57 -19.16 -28.91
C ASP A 86 -3.54 -19.37 -27.80
N ASN A 87 -2.25 -19.29 -28.11
CA ASN A 87 -1.18 -19.38 -27.11
C ASN A 87 -0.96 -18.06 -26.37
N ILE A 88 -1.41 -16.93 -26.93
CA ILE A 88 -1.25 -15.60 -26.34
C ILE A 88 -2.32 -15.32 -25.28
N LEU A 89 -3.55 -15.76 -25.53
CA LEU A 89 -4.71 -15.43 -24.69
C LEU A 89 -4.58 -15.82 -23.21
N PRO A 90 -3.97 -16.95 -22.82
CA PRO A 90 -3.78 -17.29 -21.41
C PRO A 90 -2.91 -16.29 -20.63
N PHE A 91 -2.11 -15.48 -21.31
CA PHE A 91 -1.28 -14.44 -20.70
C PHE A 91 -2.00 -13.09 -20.56
N LEU A 92 -3.23 -12.97 -21.07
CA LEU A 92 -4.01 -11.76 -21.06
C LEU A 92 -5.27 -11.94 -20.21
N ASP A 93 -5.59 -10.92 -19.42
CA ASP A 93 -6.88 -10.85 -18.73
C ASP A 93 -8.04 -10.91 -19.74
N GLU A 94 -9.16 -11.56 -19.38
CA GLU A 94 -10.33 -11.69 -20.26
C GLU A 94 -10.86 -10.32 -20.71
N GLY A 95 -10.79 -9.33 -19.81
CA GLY A 95 -11.16 -7.94 -20.04
C GLY A 95 -9.99 -7.04 -20.43
N VAL A 96 -8.88 -7.60 -20.95
CA VAL A 96 -7.66 -6.84 -21.33
C VAL A 96 -8.03 -5.55 -22.06
N MET A 97 -7.46 -4.43 -21.63
CA MET A 97 -7.68 -3.11 -22.22
C MET A 97 -6.36 -2.61 -22.81
N VAL A 98 -6.33 -2.40 -24.12
CA VAL A 98 -5.18 -1.80 -24.80
C VAL A 98 -5.49 -0.33 -25.05
N THR A 99 -4.66 0.54 -24.46
CA THR A 99 -4.82 1.99 -24.54
C THR A 99 -3.76 2.62 -25.44
N PHE A 100 -4.18 3.65 -26.16
CA PHE A 100 -3.35 4.50 -27.00
C PHE A 100 -3.54 5.97 -26.58
N PRO A 101 -2.63 6.88 -26.95
CA PRO A 101 -2.83 8.31 -26.75
C PRO A 101 -4.14 8.80 -27.40
N GLU A 102 -4.48 8.27 -28.58
CA GLU A 102 -5.77 8.51 -29.23
C GLU A 102 -6.83 7.53 -28.71
N LYS A 103 -7.80 8.02 -27.95
CA LYS A 103 -8.80 7.17 -27.26
C LYS A 103 -9.65 6.33 -28.20
N GLU A 104 -9.86 6.81 -29.42
CA GLU A 104 -10.64 6.13 -30.46
C GLU A 104 -9.97 4.83 -30.93
N ARG A 105 -8.68 4.68 -30.68
CA ARG A 105 -7.91 3.47 -31.00
C ARG A 105 -7.93 2.43 -29.89
N ASN A 106 -8.44 2.78 -28.71
CA ASN A 106 -8.51 1.84 -27.59
C ASN A 106 -9.44 0.69 -27.92
N TRP A 107 -9.11 -0.49 -27.43
CA TRP A 107 -9.94 -1.68 -27.60
C TRP A 107 -9.73 -2.63 -26.43
N SER A 108 -10.71 -3.50 -26.20
CA SER A 108 -10.65 -4.46 -25.09
C SER A 108 -11.23 -5.82 -25.43
N GLY A 109 -10.87 -6.81 -24.62
CA GLY A 109 -11.40 -8.17 -24.67
C GLY A 109 -10.67 -9.08 -25.65
N HIS A 110 -10.72 -10.38 -25.36
CA HIS A 110 -10.04 -11.43 -26.14
C HIS A 110 -10.46 -11.48 -27.60
N ASP A 111 -11.74 -11.21 -27.94
CA ASP A 111 -12.20 -11.19 -29.34
C ASP A 111 -11.44 -10.15 -30.17
N ASN A 112 -11.22 -8.97 -29.60
CA ASN A 112 -10.43 -7.93 -30.27
C ASN A 112 -8.95 -8.32 -30.35
N VAL A 113 -8.39 -8.99 -29.34
CA VAL A 113 -7.01 -9.53 -29.41
C VAL A 113 -6.86 -10.42 -30.65
N ARG A 114 -7.82 -11.33 -30.89
CA ARG A 114 -7.78 -12.24 -32.05
C ARG A 114 -7.76 -11.47 -33.37
N VAL A 115 -8.65 -10.50 -33.52
CA VAL A 115 -8.72 -9.68 -34.74
C VAL A 115 -7.45 -8.84 -34.93
N LYS A 116 -6.97 -8.19 -33.87
CA LYS A 116 -5.85 -7.24 -33.94
C LYS A 116 -4.52 -7.94 -34.15
N PHE A 117 -4.20 -8.95 -33.33
CA PHE A 117 -2.97 -9.71 -33.49
C PHE A 117 -2.99 -10.64 -34.71
N GLY A 118 -4.13 -11.26 -35.03
CA GLY A 118 -4.25 -12.05 -36.26
C GLY A 118 -3.97 -11.22 -37.50
N GLY A 119 -4.63 -10.07 -37.65
CA GLY A 119 -4.35 -9.15 -38.75
C GLY A 119 -2.93 -8.59 -38.72
N MET A 120 -2.30 -8.46 -37.55
CA MET A 120 -0.90 -8.05 -37.44
C MET A 120 0.05 -9.11 -38.00
N PHE A 121 -0.12 -10.38 -37.60
CA PHE A 121 0.71 -11.50 -38.05
C PHE A 121 0.54 -11.77 -39.54
N GLU A 122 -0.68 -11.64 -40.08
CA GLU A 122 -0.93 -11.73 -41.52
C GLU A 122 -0.18 -10.67 -42.32
N ARG A 123 -0.14 -9.42 -41.81
CA ARG A 123 0.56 -8.31 -42.48
C ARG A 123 2.08 -8.35 -42.27
N MET A 124 2.54 -8.97 -41.19
CA MET A 124 3.95 -9.01 -40.78
C MET A 124 4.36 -10.43 -40.34
N PRO A 125 4.51 -11.37 -41.29
CA PRO A 125 4.84 -12.76 -40.98
C PRO A 125 6.27 -12.96 -40.45
N SER A 126 7.11 -11.93 -40.48
CA SER A 126 8.45 -11.92 -39.89
C SER A 126 8.50 -11.21 -38.53
N PHE A 127 7.35 -10.87 -37.95
CA PHE A 127 7.30 -10.18 -36.66
C PHE A 127 8.04 -10.99 -35.59
N THR A 128 8.93 -10.31 -34.88
CA THR A 128 9.60 -10.83 -33.68
C THR A 128 9.62 -9.74 -32.64
N GLY A 129 9.14 -10.06 -31.44
CA GLY A 129 9.15 -9.20 -30.27
C GLY A 129 10.20 -9.63 -29.27
N SER A 130 10.81 -8.64 -28.61
CA SER A 130 11.69 -8.82 -27.46
C SER A 130 11.30 -7.83 -26.37
N TYR A 131 11.61 -8.15 -25.12
CA TYR A 131 11.36 -7.28 -23.98
C TYR A 131 12.63 -7.12 -23.14
N VAL A 132 12.71 -6.00 -22.42
CA VAL A 132 13.73 -5.71 -21.42
C VAL A 132 13.01 -5.27 -20.16
N ILE A 133 13.36 -5.86 -19.01
CA ILE A 133 12.79 -5.48 -17.72
C ILE A 133 13.75 -4.48 -17.07
N THR A 134 13.24 -3.28 -16.80
CA THR A 134 13.98 -2.23 -16.09
C THR A 134 13.26 -1.90 -14.79
N SER A 135 14.00 -1.90 -13.68
CA SER A 135 13.53 -1.35 -12.41
C SER A 135 13.90 0.12 -12.36
N THR A 136 12.89 0.99 -12.22
CA THR A 136 13.12 2.42 -11.98
C THR A 136 12.96 2.67 -10.49
N GLU A 137 14.04 3.05 -9.82
CA GLU A 137 13.94 3.64 -8.48
C GLU A 137 13.23 4.98 -8.62
N VAL A 138 12.01 5.10 -8.09
CA VAL A 138 11.35 6.40 -7.97
C VAL A 138 12.07 7.12 -6.84
N SER A 139 13.05 7.95 -7.18
CA SER A 139 13.58 8.94 -6.26
C SER A 139 12.50 10.00 -6.07
N ASP A 140 11.90 10.04 -4.89
CA ASP A 140 11.05 11.15 -4.44
C ASP A 140 11.92 12.40 -4.30
N ASP A 141 12.28 13.05 -5.41
CA ASP A 141 12.78 14.41 -5.41
C ASP A 141 11.59 15.32 -5.11
N ILE A 142 11.33 15.49 -3.80
CA ILE A 142 10.49 16.57 -3.28
C ILE A 142 11.33 17.85 -3.39
N THR A 143 11.26 18.52 -4.54
CA THR A 143 11.58 19.96 -4.66
C THR A 143 10.41 20.82 -4.24
#